data_AF-A0A9W8CZM6-F1
#
_entry.id   AF-A0A9W8CZM6-F1
#
_cell.length_a   1.000
_cell.length_b   1.000
_cell.length_c   1.000
_cell.angle_alpha   90.00
_cell.angle_beta   90.00
_cell.angle_gamma   90.00
#
_symmetry.space_group_name_H-M   'P 1'
#
loop_
_entity.id
_entity.type
_entity.pdbx_description
1 polymer ?
#
loop_
_entity_poly.entity_id
_entity_poly.type
_entity_poly.pdbx_seq_one_letter_code
_entity_poly.pdbx_strand_id
1 'polypeptide(L)'
;MTRFHEPIHGKGWRTLLKRGGFTVYLVDEYLTSKTCPNCEKRISTFLKVPNPRPFRRHIQPEAKCHGLLGCQSQTCMEFFDTYSRGYLGEKKGEMEDESEGEKKGN
;
A
#
# COMPACT_ATOMS: atom_id res chain seq x y z
N MET A 1 23.10 -5.34 44.65
CA MET A 1 21.81 -4.74 44.22
C MET A 1 21.57 -5.10 42.76
N THR A 2 20.70 -6.07 42.48
CA THR A 2 20.26 -6.38 41.12
C THR A 2 19.27 -5.30 40.68
N ARG A 3 19.65 -4.48 39.70
CA ARG A 3 18.73 -3.51 39.11
C ARG A 3 17.65 -4.29 38.37
N PHE A 4 16.39 -4.13 38.79
CA PHE A 4 15.25 -4.66 38.03
C PHE A 4 15.24 -3.97 36.67
N HIS A 5 15.56 -4.73 35.63
CA HIS A 5 15.39 -4.30 34.25
C HIS A 5 14.14 -4.98 33.71
N GLU A 6 13.27 -4.19 33.09
CA GLU A 6 12.06 -4.70 32.49
C GLU A 6 12.41 -5.74 31.40
N PRO A 7 11.71 -6.87 31.33
CA PRO A 7 12.03 -7.90 30.35
C PRO A 7 11.83 -7.36 28.93
N ILE A 8 12.86 -7.47 28.10
CA ILE A 8 12.80 -7.05 26.69
C ILE A 8 11.71 -7.85 25.97
N HIS A 9 10.71 -7.13 25.42
CA HIS A 9 9.61 -7.73 24.70
C HIS A 9 10.09 -8.68 23.58
N GLY A 10 9.49 -9.87 23.56
CA GLY A 10 9.79 -10.92 22.58
C GLY A 10 11.13 -11.64 22.75
N LYS A 11 11.98 -11.28 23.73
CA LYS A 11 13.29 -11.95 23.91
C LYS A 11 13.14 -13.46 24.20
N GLY A 12 12.23 -13.83 25.08
CA GLY A 12 11.95 -15.24 25.40
C GLY A 12 11.50 -16.04 24.18
N TRP A 13 10.55 -15.49 23.41
CA TRP A 13 10.07 -16.09 22.16
C TRP A 13 11.18 -16.26 21.14
N ARG A 14 12.02 -15.24 20.92
CA ARG A 14 13.17 -15.34 20.01
C ARG A 14 14.15 -16.42 20.45
N THR A 15 14.42 -16.54 21.74
CA THR A 15 15.30 -17.59 22.27
C THR A 15 14.71 -18.98 22.08
N LEU A 16 13.40 -19.14 22.33
CA LEU A 16 12.69 -20.41 22.16
C LEU A 16 12.72 -20.86 20.69
N LEU A 17 12.37 -19.97 19.75
CA LEU A 17 12.37 -20.27 18.32
C LEU A 17 13.77 -20.63 17.80
N LYS A 18 14.81 -19.90 18.23
CA LYS A 18 16.20 -20.23 17.87
C LYS A 18 16.62 -21.61 18.39
N ARG A 19 16.22 -21.98 19.61
CA ARG A 19 16.50 -23.33 20.16
C ARG A 19 15.79 -24.44 19.40
N GLY A 20 14.61 -24.15 18.83
CA GLY A 20 13.89 -25.05 17.94
C GLY A 20 14.48 -25.17 16.53
N GLY A 21 15.61 -24.54 16.23
CA GLY A 21 16.25 -24.59 14.92
C GLY A 21 15.68 -23.61 13.89
N PHE A 22 14.79 -22.70 14.29
CA PHE A 22 14.24 -21.69 13.38
C PHE A 22 15.21 -20.52 13.20
N THR A 23 15.32 -20.05 11.96
CA THR A 23 16.00 -18.78 11.68
C THR A 23 15.09 -17.62 12.08
N VAL A 24 15.55 -16.79 13.02
CA VAL A 24 14.76 -15.69 13.57
C VAL A 24 15.37 -14.35 13.16
N TYR A 25 14.58 -13.54 12.47
CA TYR A 25 14.94 -12.17 12.06
C TYR A 25 14.20 -11.14 12.90
N LEU A 26 14.81 -9.97 13.08
CA LEU A 26 14.12 -8.79 13.62
C LEU A 26 13.67 -7.93 12.45
N VAL A 27 12.38 -7.61 12.42
CA VAL A 27 11.81 -6.70 11.43
C VAL A 27 11.89 -5.29 11.98
N ASP A 28 12.37 -4.35 11.17
CA ASP A 28 12.24 -2.93 11.46
C ASP A 28 10.81 -2.48 11.14
N GLU A 29 9.94 -2.53 12.15
CA GLU A 29 8.53 -2.13 12.05
C GLU A 29 8.37 -0.67 11.58
N TYR A 30 9.31 0.19 11.96
CA TYR A 30 9.26 1.60 11.59
C TYR A 30 9.58 1.80 10.12
N LEU A 31 10.60 1.15 9.60
CA LEU A 31 10.92 1.23 8.18
C LEU A 31 9.85 0.54 7.34
N THR A 32 9.42 -0.66 7.71
CA THR A 32 8.39 -1.41 6.96
C THR A 32 7.05 -0.68 6.90
N SER A 33 6.69 0.12 7.90
CA SER A 33 5.49 0.96 7.89
C SER A 33 5.66 2.30 7.16
N LYS A 34 6.86 2.64 6.70
CA LYS A 34 7.17 3.91 6.03
C LYS A 34 7.71 3.77 4.62
N THR A 35 8.18 2.60 4.22
CA THR A 35 8.80 2.38 2.91
C THR A 35 8.04 1.36 2.08
N CYS A 36 8.08 1.55 0.77
CA CYS A 36 7.52 0.61 -0.19
C CYS A 36 8.49 -0.57 -0.36
N PRO A 37 8.02 -1.83 -0.28
CA PRO A 37 8.90 -2.99 -0.40
C PRO A 37 9.49 -3.16 -1.80
N ASN A 38 8.88 -2.57 -2.84
CA ASN A 38 9.32 -2.72 -4.22
C ASN A 38 10.33 -1.65 -4.68
N CYS A 39 10.20 -0.42 -4.19
CA CYS A 39 11.02 0.70 -4.66
C CYS A 39 11.70 1.50 -3.53
N GLU A 40 11.53 1.07 -2.28
CA GLU A 40 12.14 1.66 -1.07
C GLU A 40 11.77 3.13 -0.79
N LYS A 41 10.95 3.74 -1.64
CA LYS A 41 10.43 5.10 -1.44
C LYS A 41 9.39 5.14 -0.33
N ARG A 42 9.11 6.35 0.15
CA ARG A 42 8.11 6.56 1.20
C ARG A 42 6.69 6.20 0.76
N ILE A 43 5.91 5.73 1.73
CA ILE A 43 4.47 5.52 1.59
C ILE A 43 3.70 6.60 2.35
N SER A 44 2.52 6.95 1.85
CA SER A 44 1.66 7.97 2.46
C SER A 44 0.18 7.64 2.32
N THR A 45 -0.63 8.23 3.20
CA THR A 45 -2.09 8.18 3.08
C THR A 45 -2.52 9.00 1.87
N PHE A 46 -3.37 8.42 1.02
CA PHE A 46 -3.85 9.07 -0.21
C PHE A 46 -5.38 9.15 -0.26
N LEU A 47 -6.08 8.17 0.33
CA LEU A 47 -7.53 8.10 0.30
C LEU A 47 -8.17 9.01 1.35
N LYS A 48 -9.15 9.80 0.93
CA LYS A 48 -10.09 10.49 1.82
C LYS A 48 -11.42 9.74 1.77
N VAL A 49 -12.04 9.57 2.92
CA VAL A 49 -13.34 8.92 3.08
C VAL A 49 -14.29 9.85 3.84
N PRO A 50 -15.62 9.70 3.68
CA PRO A 50 -16.58 10.42 4.50
C PRO A 50 -16.25 10.25 5.98
N ASN A 51 -16.30 11.34 6.74
CA ASN A 51 -15.89 11.31 8.13
C ASN A 51 -16.70 10.24 8.89
N PRO A 52 -16.03 9.25 9.50
CA PRO A 52 -16.71 8.16 10.19
C PRO A 52 -17.51 8.65 11.39
N ARG A 53 -17.30 9.90 11.85
CA ARG A 53 -18.07 10.56 12.90
C ARG A 53 -19.17 11.42 12.24
N PRO A 54 -20.43 10.95 12.15
CA PRO A 54 -21.49 11.66 11.42
C PRO A 54 -21.74 13.06 11.96
N PHE A 55 -21.72 13.20 13.29
CA PHE A 55 -21.88 14.48 13.98
C PHE A 55 -20.76 15.49 13.69
N ARG A 56 -19.60 15.08 13.15
CA ARG A 56 -18.53 16.00 12.75
C ARG A 56 -18.55 16.35 11.27
N ARG A 57 -19.40 15.70 10.45
CA ARG A 57 -19.41 15.89 8.99
C ARG A 57 -19.72 17.33 8.57
N HIS A 58 -20.50 18.07 9.37
CA HIS A 58 -20.82 19.47 9.10
C HIS A 58 -19.60 20.42 9.24
N ILE A 59 -18.61 20.06 10.07
CA ILE A 59 -17.36 20.82 10.24
C ILE A 59 -16.25 20.24 9.37
N GLN A 60 -16.13 18.91 9.38
CA GLN A 60 -15.12 18.16 8.68
C GLN A 60 -15.79 17.00 7.94
N PRO A 61 -16.20 17.18 6.67
CA PRO A 61 -16.97 16.20 5.91
C PRO A 61 -16.15 14.96 5.57
N GLU A 62 -14.84 15.12 5.36
CA GLU A 62 -13.93 14.05 4.96
C GLU A 62 -12.78 13.86 5.96
N ALA A 63 -12.37 12.61 6.15
CA ALA A 63 -11.21 12.23 6.92
C ALA A 63 -10.21 11.47 6.04
N LYS A 64 -8.91 11.65 6.32
CA LYS A 64 -7.87 10.82 5.69
C LYS A 64 -8.00 9.38 6.21
N CYS A 65 -8.01 8.41 5.31
CA CYS A 65 -7.98 7.01 5.66
C CYS A 65 -6.55 6.61 6.06
N HIS A 66 -6.29 6.45 7.35
CA HIS A 66 -4.96 6.09 7.86
C HIS A 66 -4.60 4.62 7.68
N GLY A 67 -5.60 3.75 7.50
CA GLY A 67 -5.39 2.31 7.29
C GLY A 67 -4.94 1.94 5.87
N LEU A 68 -4.96 2.89 4.94
CA LEU A 68 -4.57 2.65 3.55
C LEU A 68 -3.38 3.53 3.17
N LEU A 69 -2.25 2.88 2.91
CA LEU A 69 -0.99 3.52 2.52
C LEU A 69 -0.69 3.21 1.05
N GLY A 70 -0.31 4.23 0.30
CA GLY A 70 0.07 4.13 -1.10
C GLY A 70 1.52 4.52 -1.28
N CYS A 71 2.19 3.88 -2.23
CA CYS A 71 3.53 4.27 -2.64
C CYS A 71 3.50 5.60 -3.41
N GLN A 72 4.46 6.48 -3.14
CA GLN A 72 4.60 7.75 -3.87
C GLN A 72 5.31 7.61 -5.23
N SER A 73 5.80 6.41 -5.59
CA SER A 73 6.44 6.19 -6.89
C SER A 73 5.40 5.97 -7.98
N GLN A 74 5.47 6.76 -9.03
CA GLN A 74 4.59 6.62 -10.20
C GLN A 74 4.68 5.23 -10.84
N THR A 75 5.89 4.69 -10.96
CA THR A 75 6.14 3.33 -11.48
C THR A 75 5.42 2.23 -10.68
N CYS A 76 5.34 2.37 -9.36
CA CYS A 76 4.66 1.38 -8.51
C CYS A 76 3.13 1.52 -8.60
N MET A 77 2.63 2.74 -8.80
CA MET A 77 1.19 2.97 -8.99
C MET A 77 0.72 2.40 -10.32
N GLU A 78 1.47 2.62 -11.41
CA GLU A 78 1.18 2.07 -12.74
C GLU A 78 1.23 0.54 -12.76
N PHE A 79 2.21 -0.05 -12.07
CA PHE A 79 2.27 -1.51 -11.89
C PHE A 79 1.03 -2.04 -11.15
N PHE A 80 0.61 -1.36 -10.07
CA PHE A 80 -0.56 -1.78 -9.30
C PHE A 80 -1.87 -1.65 -10.09
N ASP A 81 -2.03 -0.57 -10.87
CA ASP A 81 -3.19 -0.35 -11.74
C ASP A 81 -3.26 -1.42 -12.85
N THR A 82 -2.13 -1.73 -13.48
CA THR A 82 -2.05 -2.79 -14.50
C THR A 82 -2.36 -4.17 -13.89
N TYR A 83 -1.80 -4.47 -12.71
CA TYR A 83 -2.04 -5.72 -12.01
C TYR A 83 -3.51 -5.88 -11.59
N SER A 84 -4.12 -4.82 -11.05
CA SER A 84 -5.52 -4.84 -10.63
C SER A 84 -6.49 -4.94 -11.80
N ARG A 85 -6.24 -4.22 -12.90
CA ARG A 85 -7.00 -4.39 -14.15
C ARG A 85 -6.85 -5.78 -14.76
N GLY A 86 -5.64 -6.35 -14.71
CA GLY A 86 -5.37 -7.72 -15.15
C GLY A 86 -6.12 -8.78 -14.35
N TYR A 87 -6.28 -8.59 -13.03
CA TYR A 87 -7.09 -9.47 -12.18
C TYR A 87 -8.60 -9.31 -12.39
N LEU A 88 -9.05 -8.09 -12.72
CA LEU A 88 -10.47 -7.79 -12.95
C LEU A 88 -10.93 -8.08 -14.39
N GLY A 89 -10.01 -8.52 -15.28
CA GLY A 89 -10.37 -8.99 -16.61
C GLY A 89 -10.92 -7.91 -17.54
N GLU A 90 -10.59 -6.65 -17.31
CA GLU A 90 -11.00 -5.56 -18.19
C GLU A 90 -10.21 -5.65 -19.51
N LYS A 91 -10.85 -6.21 -20.54
CA LYS A 91 -10.35 -6.13 -21.91
C LYS A 91 -10.16 -4.66 -22.25
N LYS A 92 -8.93 -4.28 -22.63
CA LYS A 92 -8.65 -3.03 -23.33
C LYS A 92 -9.66 -2.92 -24.47
N GLY A 93 -10.59 -1.97 -24.38
CA GLY A 93 -11.33 -1.53 -25.54
C GLY A 93 -10.31 -0.96 -26.51
N GLU A 94 -10.06 -1.70 -27.59
CA GLU A 94 -9.36 -1.19 -28.76
C GLU A 94 -10.24 -0.05 -29.29
N MET A 95 -9.82 1.19 -29.02
CA MET A 95 -10.28 2.35 -29.77
C MET A 95 -9.48 2.28 -31.07
N GLU A 96 -10.08 1.68 -32.10
CA GLU A 96 -9.55 1.77 -33.45
C GLU A 96 -9.70 3.22 -33.92
N ASP A 97 -8.55 3.88 -34.06
CA ASP A 97 -8.42 5.12 -34.80
C ASP A 97 -8.69 4.83 -36.28
N GLU A 98 -9.92 5.03 -36.77
CA GLU A 98 -10.18 5.19 -38.20
C GLU A 98 -10.05 6.67 -38.58
N SER A 99 -8.81 7.11 -38.79
CA SER A 99 -8.51 8.22 -39.67
C SER A 99 -7.94 7.68 -40.99
N GLU A 100 -8.65 7.87 -42.10
CA GLU A 100 -8.18 8.36 -43.42
C GLU A 100 -9.06 7.89 -44.60
N GLY A 101 -9.40 8.81 -45.52
CA GLY A 101 -9.28 8.52 -46.96
C GLY A 101 -10.53 8.44 -47.85
N GLU A 102 -10.98 9.61 -48.35
CA GLU A 102 -11.42 9.95 -49.73
C GLU A 102 -12.18 9.00 -50.71
N LYS A 103 -13.23 9.60 -51.30
CA LYS A 103 -13.68 9.63 -52.73
C LYS A 103 -14.33 8.38 -53.37
N LYS A 104 -15.61 8.52 -53.78
CA LYS A 104 -16.08 8.69 -55.19
C LYS A 104 -17.61 8.60 -55.33
N GLY A 105 -18.19 9.59 -56.01
CA GLY A 105 -19.22 9.45 -57.06
C GLY A 105 -20.64 9.06 -56.68
N ASN A 106 -21.57 10.02 -56.77
CA ASN A 106 -22.58 10.04 -57.83
C ASN A 106 -23.10 11.48 -58.02
#